data_AF-A0A821P5Q2-F1
#
_entry.id   AF-A0A821P5Q2-F1
#
_cell.length_a   1.000
_cell.length_b   1.000
_cell.length_c   1.000
_cell.angle_alpha   90.00
_cell.angle_beta   90.00
_cell.angle_gamma   90.00
#
_symmetry.space_group_name_H-M   'P 1'
#
loop_
_entity.id
_entity.type
_entity.pdbx_description
1 polymer ?
#
loop_
_entity_poly.entity_id
_entity_poly.type
_entity_poly.pdbx_seq_one_letter_code
_entity_poly.pdbx_strand_id
1 'polypeptide(L)'
;MNGDMMLTLTNEEINTGEKQPNIRCLTCYIAEKPSRKINSYHEHASYLHSGLLFQHEIVVQEEGFSASSTSFFIGCNTDDFMTFRLEIQRSTGTVTLSHSGSNSIFNHEQICATFSKSDFDLNQLNFIHVSAGARTVPIRNLFVTF
;
A
#
# COMPACT_ATOMS: atom_id res chain seq x y z
N MET A 1 10.28 1.30 8.92
CA MET A 1 9.37 1.41 7.74
C MET A 1 10.12 0.76 6.59
N ASN A 2 9.78 -0.48 6.23
CA ASN A 2 10.59 -1.30 5.32
C ASN A 2 9.90 -1.60 3.97
N GLY A 3 8.80 -0.92 3.65
CA GLY A 3 8.29 -0.84 2.28
C GLY A 3 8.89 0.37 1.55
N ASP A 4 9.09 0.28 0.24
CA ASP A 4 9.59 1.42 -0.56
C ASP A 4 8.60 2.58 -0.57
N MET A 5 7.31 2.29 -0.68
CA MET A 5 6.22 3.22 -0.45
C MET A 5 5.06 2.54 0.28
N MET A 6 4.44 3.26 1.21
CA MET A 6 3.28 2.83 1.97
C MET A 6 2.25 3.95 1.95
N LEU A 7 1.02 3.61 1.57
CA LEU A 7 -0.15 4.45 1.74
C LEU A 7 -0.89 3.98 2.98
N THR A 8 -0.99 4.83 3.98
CA THR A 8 -1.62 4.51 5.26
C THR A 8 -2.89 5.35 5.42
N LEU A 9 -4.02 4.69 5.37
CA LEU A 9 -5.35 5.21 5.61
C LEU A 9 -5.65 5.11 7.09
N THR A 10 -5.94 6.22 7.76
CA THR A 10 -6.20 6.24 9.20
C THR A 10 -7.13 7.38 9.62
N ASN A 11 -7.73 7.24 10.80
CA ASN A 11 -8.66 8.20 11.36
C ASN A 11 -7.93 9.26 12.21
N GLU A 12 -6.67 9.00 12.57
CA GLU A 12 -5.84 9.80 13.46
C GLU A 12 -4.59 10.27 12.73
N GLU A 13 -4.10 11.46 13.05
CA GLU A 13 -2.86 11.97 12.48
C GLU A 13 -1.65 11.18 13.02
N ILE A 14 -0.80 10.70 12.10
CA ILE A 14 0.45 10.03 12.45
C ILE A 14 1.51 11.08 12.81
N ASN A 15 1.89 11.12 14.08
CA ASN A 15 3.02 11.91 14.59
C ASN A 15 4.26 11.02 14.70
N THR A 16 5.23 11.24 13.81
CA THR A 16 6.48 10.46 13.78
C THR A 16 7.43 10.76 14.95
N GLY A 17 7.19 11.84 15.71
CA GLY A 17 7.94 12.18 16.91
C GLY A 17 7.46 11.44 18.17
N GLU A 18 6.31 10.77 18.11
CA GLU A 18 5.69 10.11 19.25
C GLU A 18 5.37 8.64 18.95
N LYS A 19 5.40 7.79 19.97
CA LYS A 19 4.96 6.40 19.81
C LYS A 19 3.43 6.34 19.85
N GLN A 20 2.82 5.92 18.74
CA GLN A 20 1.37 5.74 18.61
C GLN A 20 1.03 4.26 18.30
N PRO A 21 1.17 3.34 19.28
CA PRO A 21 1.06 1.89 19.03
C PRO A 21 -0.36 1.41 18.73
N ASN A 22 -1.39 2.20 19.05
CA ASN A 22 -2.79 1.79 18.98
C ASN A 22 -3.53 2.37 17.77
N ILE A 23 -2.84 3.10 16.88
CA ILE A 23 -3.47 3.62 15.67
C ILE A 23 -3.83 2.45 14.77
N ARG A 24 -5.13 2.28 14.55
CA ARG A 24 -5.63 1.40 13.50
C ARG A 24 -5.49 2.08 12.17
N CYS A 25 -5.03 1.32 11.20
CA CYS A 25 -4.86 1.80 9.84
C CYS A 25 -5.12 0.69 8.83
N LEU A 26 -5.51 1.12 7.65
CA LEU A 26 -5.41 0.32 6.45
C LEU A 26 -4.15 0.76 5.71
N THR A 27 -3.24 -0.18 5.47
CA THR A 27 -1.99 0.09 4.78
C THR A 27 -1.95 -0.61 3.43
N CYS A 28 -1.68 0.16 2.39
CA CYS A 28 -1.38 -0.32 1.05
C CYS A 28 0.13 -0.22 0.82
N TYR A 29 0.77 -1.37 0.61
CA TYR A 29 2.20 -1.43 0.34
C TYR A 29 2.47 -1.44 -1.16
N ILE A 30 3.35 -0.55 -1.60
CA ILE A 30 3.83 -0.40 -2.98
C ILE A 30 5.37 -0.53 -2.93
N ALA A 31 5.98 -1.61 -3.45
CA ALA A 31 7.34 -2.03 -3.06
C ALA A 31 8.37 -2.31 -4.19
N GLU A 32 9.67 -2.36 -3.82
CA GLU A 32 10.82 -3.07 -4.44
C GLU A 32 11.51 -4.01 -3.39
N LYS A 33 12.38 -4.94 -3.84
CA LYS A 33 13.29 -5.80 -3.05
C LYS A 33 14.72 -5.22 -2.87
N PRO A 34 15.40 -5.41 -1.72
CA PRO A 34 16.82 -5.05 -1.57
C PRO A 34 17.80 -6.02 -2.24
N SER A 35 18.91 -5.46 -2.76
CA SER A 35 19.97 -6.12 -3.50
C SER A 35 20.81 -7.12 -2.66
N ARG A 36 20.52 -8.42 -2.70
CA ARG A 36 21.52 -9.45 -2.35
C ARG A 36 21.45 -10.62 -3.32
N LYS A 37 22.61 -10.96 -3.90
CA LYS A 37 22.87 -12.11 -4.76
C LYS A 37 22.47 -13.41 -4.05
N ILE A 38 21.26 -13.92 -4.29
CA ILE A 38 20.83 -15.26 -3.87
C ILE A 38 20.02 -15.86 -5.02
N ASN A 39 20.49 -16.98 -5.56
CA ASN A 39 20.00 -17.66 -6.77
C ASN A 39 18.69 -18.46 -6.57
N SER A 40 17.87 -18.10 -5.58
CA SER A 40 16.51 -18.63 -5.40
C SER A 40 15.64 -17.48 -4.93
N TYR A 41 15.10 -16.76 -5.91
CA TYR A 41 14.47 -15.46 -5.74
C TYR A 41 12.97 -15.59 -5.99
N HIS A 42 12.17 -15.33 -4.95
CA HIS A 42 10.74 -15.04 -5.09
C HIS A 42 10.53 -13.54 -4.76
N GLU A 43 9.76 -12.83 -5.58
CA GLU A 43 9.52 -11.38 -5.49
C GLU A 43 8.40 -11.01 -4.53
N HIS A 44 8.56 -9.83 -3.93
CA HIS A 44 7.62 -9.19 -3.02
C HIS A 44 6.33 -8.83 -3.75
N ALA A 45 5.20 -9.09 -3.10
CA ALA A 45 3.87 -8.69 -3.57
C ALA A 45 3.55 -7.25 -3.15
N SER A 46 2.72 -6.55 -3.93
CA SER A 46 1.94 -5.44 -3.39
C SER A 46 0.74 -6.01 -2.65
N TYR A 47 0.37 -5.41 -1.52
CA TYR A 47 -0.67 -5.98 -0.67
C TYR A 47 -1.41 -4.93 0.15
N LEU A 48 -2.63 -5.29 0.54
CA LEU A 48 -3.53 -4.53 1.39
C LEU A 48 -3.62 -5.21 2.77
N HIS A 49 -3.58 -4.42 3.83
CA HIS A 49 -3.68 -4.94 5.20
C HIS A 49 -4.33 -3.94 6.15
N SER A 50 -5.30 -4.39 6.95
CA SER A 50 -5.84 -3.64 8.09
C SER A 50 -5.23 -4.13 9.39
N GLY A 51 -4.66 -3.21 10.17
CA GLY A 51 -4.01 -3.56 11.44
C GLY A 51 -3.50 -2.34 12.19
N LEU A 52 -2.55 -2.56 13.11
CA LEU A 52 -1.92 -1.47 13.84
C LEU A 52 -0.78 -0.87 13.03
N LEU A 53 -0.53 0.42 13.27
CA LEU A 53 0.59 1.13 12.68
C LEU A 53 1.92 0.43 13.02
N PHE A 54 2.86 0.47 12.07
CA PHE A 54 4.21 -0.09 12.17
C PHE A 54 4.33 -1.62 12.30
N GLN A 55 3.29 -2.40 11.97
CA GLN A 55 3.33 -3.87 12.01
C GLN A 55 3.88 -4.54 10.74
N HIS A 56 4.50 -3.80 9.81
CA HIS A 56 4.94 -4.31 8.51
C HIS A 56 5.72 -5.64 8.59
N GLU A 57 6.73 -5.72 9.46
CA GLU A 57 7.58 -6.91 9.57
C GLU A 57 6.80 -8.15 10.03
N ILE A 58 5.85 -7.96 10.96
CA ILE A 58 4.99 -9.03 11.48
C ILE A 58 4.04 -9.50 10.36
N VAL A 59 3.40 -8.54 9.68
CA VAL A 59 2.44 -8.82 8.60
C VAL A 59 3.07 -9.61 7.46
N VAL A 60 4.31 -9.30 7.09
CA VAL A 60 5.05 -10.04 6.04
C VAL A 60 5.41 -11.45 6.48
N GLN A 61 5.81 -11.65 7.74
CA GLN A 61 6.19 -12.96 8.25
C GLN A 61 5.00 -13.90 8.44
N GLU A 62 3.84 -13.37 8.83
CA GLU A 62 2.64 -14.15 9.13
C GLU A 62 1.66 -14.25 7.95
N GLU A 63 2.00 -13.65 6.80
CA GLU A 63 1.13 -13.58 5.62
C GLU A 63 -0.27 -12.99 5.90
N GLY A 64 -0.35 -12.07 6.87
CA GLY A 64 -1.60 -11.48 7.38
C GLY A 64 -2.25 -10.45 6.47
N PHE A 65 -2.06 -10.55 5.15
CA PHE A 65 -2.60 -9.61 4.17
C PHE A 65 -4.06 -9.91 3.84
N SER A 66 -4.85 -8.88 3.58
CA SER A 66 -6.24 -9.01 3.10
C SER A 66 -6.32 -9.30 1.60
N ALA A 67 -5.36 -8.80 0.83
CA ALA A 67 -5.21 -9.07 -0.60
C ALA A 67 -3.75 -8.85 -1.00
N SER A 68 -3.25 -9.58 -2.00
CA SER A 68 -1.89 -9.44 -2.51
C SER A 68 -1.81 -9.75 -4.01
N SER A 69 -0.79 -9.20 -4.68
CA SER A 69 -0.46 -9.55 -6.06
C SER A 69 1.05 -9.52 -6.27
N THR A 70 1.56 -10.59 -6.88
CA THR A 70 2.95 -10.72 -7.34
C THR A 70 3.17 -10.08 -8.71
N SER A 71 2.10 -9.79 -9.44
CA SER A 71 2.14 -9.13 -10.77
C SER A 71 2.12 -7.60 -10.65
N PHE A 72 2.03 -7.08 -9.43
CA PHE A 72 2.02 -5.64 -9.19
C PHE A 72 3.45 -5.11 -9.29
N PHE A 73 3.77 -4.50 -10.43
CA PHE A 73 5.14 -4.27 -10.88
C PHE A 73 5.95 -3.34 -9.97
N ILE A 74 7.21 -3.77 -9.78
CA ILE A 74 8.35 -3.00 -9.31
C ILE A 74 8.65 -1.89 -10.31
N GLY A 75 8.65 -0.64 -9.87
CA GLY A 75 8.95 0.48 -10.75
C GLY A 75 8.25 1.75 -10.32
N CYS A 76 8.45 2.14 -9.06
CA CYS A 76 8.22 3.53 -8.72
C CYS A 76 9.30 4.37 -9.42
N ASN A 77 8.94 4.84 -10.62
CA ASN A 77 9.28 6.18 -11.09
C ASN A 77 10.66 6.44 -11.71
N THR A 78 11.42 5.41 -12.09
CA THR A 78 12.71 5.64 -12.76
C THR A 78 12.63 5.66 -14.28
N ASP A 79 11.83 4.79 -14.93
CA ASP A 79 11.84 4.66 -16.40
C ASP A 79 10.47 4.57 -17.10
N ASP A 80 9.36 4.28 -16.39
CA ASP A 80 8.02 4.14 -16.99
C ASP A 80 6.96 5.02 -16.31
N PHE A 81 6.05 5.60 -17.12
CA PHE A 81 4.91 6.42 -16.68
C PHE A 81 3.80 5.56 -16.07
N MET A 82 4.12 4.76 -15.05
CA MET A 82 3.12 4.00 -14.30
C MET A 82 2.20 4.98 -13.55
N THR A 83 0.90 4.74 -13.66
CA THR A 83 -0.14 5.45 -12.92
C THR A 83 -0.72 4.51 -11.89
N PHE A 84 -0.76 4.96 -10.63
CA PHE A 84 -1.35 4.24 -9.52
C PHE A 84 -2.66 4.91 -9.12
N ARG A 85 -3.71 4.11 -8.91
CA ARG A 85 -4.99 4.60 -8.41
C ARG A 85 -5.38 3.81 -7.17
N LEU A 86 -5.59 4.56 -6.09
CA LEU A 86 -6.20 4.08 -4.86
C LEU A 86 -7.67 4.53 -4.87
N GLU A 87 -8.58 3.57 -4.97
CA GLU A 87 -10.02 3.82 -4.89
C GLU A 87 -10.56 3.38 -3.52
N ILE A 88 -11.30 4.28 -2.88
CA ILE A 88 -11.84 4.09 -1.52
C ILE A 88 -13.36 4.22 -1.57
N GLN A 89 -14.06 3.08 -1.60
CA GLN A 89 -15.52 3.05 -1.60
C GLN A 89 -16.05 2.94 -0.16
N ARG A 90 -16.37 4.08 0.44
CA ARG A 90 -16.82 4.15 1.86
C ARG A 90 -18.12 3.39 2.14
N SER A 91 -19.05 3.40 1.18
CA SER A 91 -20.36 2.75 1.33
C SER A 91 -20.27 1.22 1.39
N THR A 92 -19.31 0.64 0.68
CA THR A 92 -19.11 -0.81 0.57
C THR A 92 -18.00 -1.34 1.47
N GLY A 93 -17.17 -0.46 2.04
CA GLY A 93 -15.99 -0.88 2.82
C GLY A 93 -14.81 -1.30 1.93
N THR A 94 -14.89 -1.06 0.62
CA THR A 94 -13.94 -1.61 -0.36
C THR A 94 -12.79 -0.63 -0.63
N VAL A 95 -11.57 -1.16 -0.63
CA VAL A 95 -10.39 -0.43 -1.10
C VAL A 95 -9.74 -1.23 -2.23
N THR A 96 -9.53 -0.55 -3.34
CA THR A 96 -8.91 -1.11 -4.54
C THR A 96 -7.65 -0.33 -4.85
N LEU A 97 -6.52 -1.04 -4.91
CA LEU A 97 -5.27 -0.52 -5.44
C LEU A 97 -5.09 -1.06 -6.85
N SER A 98 -4.96 -0.15 -7.81
CA SER A 98 -4.75 -0.48 -9.22
C SER A 98 -3.56 0.26 -9.79
N HIS A 99 -2.95 -0.31 -10.82
CA HIS A 99 -1.95 0.40 -11.62
C HIS A 99 -2.17 0.18 -13.11
N SER A 100 -1.61 1.09 -13.89
CA SER A 100 -1.54 0.99 -15.34
C SER A 100 -0.23 1.55 -15.85
N GLY A 101 0.36 0.89 -16.86
CA GLY A 101 1.58 1.36 -17.52
C GLY A 101 1.35 2.34 -18.65
N SER A 102 2.44 2.76 -19.28
CA SER A 102 2.50 3.77 -20.36
C SER A 102 1.48 3.52 -21.50
N ASN A 103 1.12 2.26 -21.76
CA ASN A 103 0.05 1.85 -22.67
C ASN A 103 -1.25 1.51 -21.91
N SER A 104 -1.84 2.51 -21.24
CA SER A 104 -3.02 2.54 -20.35
C SER A 104 -4.32 1.82 -20.80
N ILE A 105 -4.27 1.01 -21.85
CA ILE A 105 -5.38 0.28 -22.48
C ILE A 105 -5.25 -1.24 -22.26
N PHE A 106 -4.04 -1.77 -22.05
CA PHE A 106 -3.80 -3.23 -22.07
C PHE A 106 -3.24 -3.84 -20.79
N ASN A 107 -2.59 -3.04 -19.93
CA ASN A 107 -1.95 -3.53 -18.71
C ASN A 107 -2.63 -2.89 -17.49
N HIS A 108 -3.74 -3.49 -17.05
CA HIS A 108 -4.43 -3.13 -15.81
C HIS A 108 -4.33 -4.28 -14.83
N GLU A 109 -3.73 -4.01 -13.69
CA GLU A 109 -3.72 -4.93 -12.56
C GLU A 109 -4.37 -4.23 -11.38
N GLN A 110 -5.17 -4.98 -10.63
CA GLN A 110 -5.84 -4.48 -9.45
C GLN A 110 -5.84 -5.52 -8.34
N ILE A 111 -5.65 -5.05 -7.12
CA ILE A 111 -5.92 -5.82 -5.91
C ILE A 111 -6.97 -5.08 -5.11
N CYS A 112 -7.95 -5.83 -4.62
CA CYS A 112 -9.12 -5.30 -3.94
C CYS A 112 -9.33 -6.06 -2.65
N ALA A 113 -9.66 -5.33 -1.60
CA ALA A 113 -10.07 -5.91 -0.33
C ALA A 113 -11.28 -5.15 0.21
N THR A 114 -12.21 -5.89 0.80
CA THR A 114 -13.36 -5.32 1.51
C THR A 114 -13.10 -5.44 3.01
N PHE A 115 -13.14 -4.30 3.70
CA PHE A 115 -12.88 -4.19 5.12
C PHE A 115 -14.20 -4.02 5.88
N SER A 116 -14.33 -4.75 6.98
CA SER A 116 -15.46 -4.54 7.88
C SER A 116 -15.23 -3.28 8.72
N LYS A 117 -16.32 -2.66 9.19
CA LYS A 117 -16.24 -1.52 10.13
C LYS A 117 -15.48 -1.86 11.42
N SER A 118 -15.50 -3.13 11.84
CA SER A 118 -14.76 -3.61 13.01
C SER A 118 -13.25 -3.70 12.77
N ASP A 119 -12.82 -3.87 11.52
CA ASP A 119 -11.39 -3.87 11.16
C ASP A 119 -10.91 -2.44 11.05
N PHE A 120 -11.56 -1.68 10.17
CA PHE A 120 -11.30 -0.27 9.91
C PHE A 120 -12.54 0.41 9.30
N ASP A 121 -13.14 1.38 10.02
CA ASP A 121 -14.29 2.12 9.51
C ASP A 121 -13.87 3.22 8.53
N LEU A 122 -13.97 2.93 7.22
CA LEU A 122 -13.67 3.89 6.15
C LEU A 122 -14.53 5.17 6.18
N ASN A 123 -15.67 5.18 6.89
CA ASN A 123 -16.47 6.39 7.04
C ASN A 123 -15.83 7.41 7.99
N GLN A 124 -14.88 6.96 8.81
CA GLN A 124 -14.12 7.80 9.75
C GLN A 124 -12.74 8.17 9.22
N LEU A 125 -12.42 7.77 7.98
CA LEU A 125 -11.14 8.07 7.34
C LEU A 125 -10.93 9.58 7.25
N ASN A 126 -9.93 10.07 7.97
CA ASN A 126 -9.56 11.48 8.03
C ASN A 126 -8.22 11.78 7.33
N PHE A 127 -7.29 10.83 7.38
CA PHE A 127 -5.93 11.03 6.89
C PHE A 127 -5.49 9.92 5.94
N ILE A 128 -4.75 10.33 4.91
CA ILE A 128 -4.03 9.46 4.01
C ILE A 128 -2.56 9.86 4.10
N HIS A 129 -1.77 9.06 4.79
CA HIS A 129 -0.34 9.28 4.94
C HIS A 129 0.39 8.53 3.84
N VAL A 130 1.32 9.22 3.18
CA VAL A 130 2.26 8.56 2.28
C VAL A 130 3.62 8.56 2.95
N SER A 131 4.20 7.38 3.10
CA SER A 131 5.55 7.23 3.60
C SER A 131 6.37 6.43 2.59
N ALA A 132 7.65 6.77 2.49
CA ALA A 132 8.63 5.95 1.82
C ALA A 132 9.57 5.39 2.87
N GLY A 133 10.14 4.21 2.63
CA GLY A 133 11.07 3.57 3.55
C GLY A 133 12.40 4.32 3.67
N ALA A 134 13.51 3.62 3.46
CA ALA A 134 14.84 4.23 3.58
C ALA A 134 15.22 5.18 2.42
N ARG A 135 14.34 5.39 1.44
CA ARG A 135 14.62 6.13 0.21
C ARG A 135 13.63 7.27 0.02
N THR A 136 14.08 8.38 -0.54
CA THR A 136 13.19 9.41 -1.06
C THR A 136 12.65 8.96 -2.40
N VAL A 137 11.35 8.66 -2.47
CA VAL A 137 10.68 8.25 -3.71
C VAL A 137 9.78 9.40 -4.16
N PRO A 138 9.98 9.99 -5.35
CA PRO A 138 9.01 10.93 -5.88
C PRO A 138 7.68 10.21 -6.11
N ILE A 139 6.57 10.79 -5.68
CA ILE A 139 5.23 10.30 -6.03
C ILE A 139 4.83 11.03 -7.31
N ARG A 140 4.88 10.33 -8.45
CA ARG A 140 4.28 10.82 -9.70
C ARG A 140 3.10 9.90 -10.01
N ASN A 141 1.99 10.48 -10.48
CA ASN A 141 0.81 9.74 -10.94
C ASN A 141 0.11 8.85 -9.90
N LEU A 142 0.08 9.26 -8.63
CA LEU A 142 -0.83 8.66 -7.64
C LEU A 142 -2.16 9.43 -7.63
N PHE A 143 -3.25 8.73 -7.93
CA PHE A 143 -4.60 9.26 -7.84
C PHE A 143 -5.33 8.59 -6.68
N VAL A 144 -5.92 9.42 -5.82
CA VAL A 144 -6.83 8.94 -4.78
C VAL A 144 -8.25 9.32 -5.18
N THR A 145 -9.13 8.33 -5.29
CA THR A 145 -10.53 8.51 -5.66
C THR A 145 -11.45 7.95 -4.58
N PHE A 146 -12.59 8.61 -4.38
CA PHE A 146 -13.60 8.28 -3.37
C PHE A 146 -14.94 7.94 -4.02
#